data_AF-A0A7V9GDS0-F1
#
_entry.id   AF-A0A7V9GDS0-F1
#
_cell.length_a   1.000
_cell.length_b   1.000
_cell.length_c   1.000
_cell.angle_alpha   90.00
_cell.angle_beta   90.00
_cell.angle_gamma   90.00
#
_symmetry.space_group_name_H-M   'P 1'
#
loop_
_entity.id
_entity.type
_entity.pdbx_description
1 polymer ?
#
loop_
_entity_poly.entity_id
_entity_poly.type
_entity_poly.pdbx_seq_one_letter_code
_entity_poly.pdbx_strand_id
1 'polypeptide(L)'
;FFQASAITLGSARNMTLELTPQAGGQPLTVGLARNGSVSLPDGTKVVYEGFFPDFTFNPQGQPDTRSADYNNPAVVLSVTSPNGEKNKIFAFAANLSDNIPVGAPKAGYKWRLKDFEKSPYAHVLSIKYDPFNAAFIAWYIGGFGLIGALCFVFFLSHKRIWAMIDSQNENDFEVVLGGNTNRNEQGFEDKFNKIVGNLEDKSDADRA
;
A
#
# COMPACT_ATOMS: atom_id res chain seq x y z
N PHE A 1 -9.33 -1.33 -2.12
CA PHE A 1 -8.05 -0.60 -2.32
C PHE A 1 -6.95 -1.61 -2.62
N PHE A 2 -6.13 -1.34 -3.63
CA PHE A 2 -4.97 -2.19 -3.95
C PHE A 2 -3.75 -1.64 -3.22
N GLN A 3 -3.00 -2.52 -2.56
CA GLN A 3 -1.70 -2.18 -2.01
C GLN A 3 -0.64 -3.05 -2.67
N ALA A 4 0.34 -2.41 -3.29
CA ALA A 4 1.53 -3.06 -3.79
C ALA A 4 2.64 -2.93 -2.76
N SER A 5 3.35 -4.02 -2.49
CA SER A 5 4.59 -4.00 -1.73
C SER A 5 5.65 -4.83 -2.44
N ALA A 6 6.91 -4.44 -2.28
CA ALA A 6 8.06 -5.23 -2.67
C ALA A 6 8.66 -5.84 -1.39
N ILE A 7 8.83 -7.15 -1.36
CA ILE A 7 9.47 -7.86 -0.25
C ILE A 7 10.77 -8.52 -0.72
N THR A 8 11.79 -8.50 0.13
CA THR A 8 12.99 -9.31 -0.06
C THR A 8 12.64 -10.79 0.14
N LEU A 9 13.02 -11.65 -0.80
CA LEU A 9 12.85 -13.11 -0.64
C LEU A 9 13.96 -13.73 0.21
N GLY A 10 15.08 -13.02 0.42
CA GLY A 10 16.16 -13.48 1.28
C GLY A 10 16.89 -14.72 0.76
N SER A 11 16.88 -15.00 -0.54
CA SER A 11 17.53 -16.17 -1.15
C SER A 11 18.71 -15.77 -2.05
N ALA A 12 19.62 -16.70 -2.32
CA ALA A 12 20.69 -16.54 -3.33
C ALA A 12 20.49 -17.50 -4.50
N ARG A 13 20.74 -17.05 -5.73
CA ARG A 13 20.62 -17.88 -6.94
C ARG A 13 21.91 -18.63 -7.24
N ASN A 14 23.01 -17.88 -7.26
CA ASN A 14 24.36 -18.37 -7.49
C ASN A 14 25.24 -17.89 -6.34
N MET A 15 26.16 -18.74 -5.89
CA MET A 15 27.06 -18.48 -4.78
C MET A 15 28.48 -18.84 -5.20
N THR A 16 29.43 -18.04 -4.73
CA THR A 16 30.86 -18.27 -4.89
C THR A 16 31.44 -18.58 -3.53
N LEU A 17 31.91 -19.82 -3.36
CA LEU A 17 32.58 -20.29 -2.16
C LEU A 17 34.08 -20.14 -2.32
N GLU A 18 34.75 -19.70 -1.26
CA GLU A 18 36.20 -19.72 -1.14
C GLU A 18 36.60 -20.71 -0.05
N LEU A 19 37.47 -21.65 -0.44
CA LEU A 19 37.90 -22.79 0.35
C LEU A 19 39.39 -22.64 0.61
N THR A 20 39.77 -22.37 1.85
CA THR A 20 41.18 -22.27 2.23
C THR A 20 41.63 -23.61 2.82
N PRO A 21 42.57 -24.34 2.19
CA PRO A 21 43.04 -25.62 2.69
C PRO A 21 43.71 -25.49 4.07
N GLN A 22 43.38 -26.38 5.00
CA GLN A 22 43.99 -26.40 6.33
C GLN A 22 45.48 -26.76 6.28
N ALA A 23 45.89 -27.60 5.33
CA ALA A 23 47.28 -28.01 5.13
C ALA A 23 48.20 -26.89 4.59
N GLY A 24 47.66 -25.70 4.33
CA GLY A 24 48.35 -24.61 3.64
C GLY A 24 48.25 -24.76 2.12
N GLY A 25 48.00 -23.64 1.43
CA GLY A 25 47.83 -23.62 -0.02
C GLY A 25 47.09 -22.37 -0.50
N GLN A 26 46.98 -22.22 -1.82
CA GLN A 26 46.16 -21.16 -2.42
C GLN A 26 44.67 -21.46 -2.21
N PRO A 27 43.83 -20.45 -1.88
CA PRO A 27 42.39 -20.64 -1.76
C PRO A 27 41.77 -21.13 -3.07
N LEU A 28 40.93 -22.16 -2.98
CA LEU A 28 40.14 -22.66 -4.11
C LEU A 28 38.80 -21.93 -4.15
N THR A 29 38.43 -21.42 -5.33
CA THR A 29 37.12 -20.78 -5.54
C THR A 29 36.18 -21.72 -6.30
N VAL A 30 34.96 -21.91 -5.80
CA VAL A 30 33.99 -22.84 -6.36
C VAL A 30 32.62 -22.18 -6.49
N GLY A 31 32.02 -22.29 -7.68
CA GLY A 31 30.64 -21.86 -7.91
C GLY A 31 29.62 -22.91 -7.48
N LEU A 32 28.54 -22.48 -6.83
CA LEU A 32 27.43 -23.33 -6.43
C LEU A 32 26.09 -22.63 -6.74
N ALA A 33 25.27 -23.27 -7.56
CA ALA A 33 23.90 -22.83 -7.80
C ALA A 33 22.97 -23.28 -6.66
N ARG A 34 21.89 -22.54 -6.42
CA ARG A 34 20.81 -22.94 -5.50
C ARG A 34 20.27 -24.31 -5.88
N ASN A 35 20.09 -25.19 -4.88
CA ASN A 35 19.69 -26.59 -5.06
C ASN A 35 20.66 -27.43 -5.92
N GLY A 36 21.87 -26.91 -6.17
CA GLY A 36 22.91 -27.60 -6.92
C GLY A 36 23.85 -28.42 -6.05
N SER A 37 24.80 -29.07 -6.71
CA SER A 37 25.94 -29.73 -6.08
C SER A 37 27.18 -29.56 -6.92
N VAL A 38 28.35 -29.59 -6.29
CA VAL A 38 29.65 -29.50 -6.96
C VAL A 38 30.61 -30.51 -6.33
N SER A 39 31.46 -31.12 -7.15
CA SER A 39 32.53 -32.00 -6.70
C SER A 39 33.85 -31.23 -6.71
N LEU A 40 34.58 -31.30 -5.60
CA LEU A 40 35.91 -30.74 -5.47
C LEU A 40 36.97 -31.65 -6.12
N PRO A 41 38.17 -31.12 -6.45
CA PRO A 41 39.24 -31.92 -7.07
C PRO A 41 39.72 -33.10 -6.23
N ASP A 42 39.53 -33.06 -4.92
CA ASP A 42 39.89 -34.13 -3.98
C ASP A 42 38.82 -35.25 -3.89
N GLY A 43 37.72 -35.16 -4.64
CA GLY A 43 36.60 -36.10 -4.61
C GLY A 43 35.51 -35.76 -3.59
N THR A 44 35.66 -34.69 -2.82
CA THR A 44 34.64 -34.22 -1.87
C THR A 44 33.42 -33.71 -2.62
N LYS A 45 32.23 -34.18 -2.26
CA LYS A 45 30.96 -33.71 -2.84
C LYS A 45 30.31 -32.68 -1.94
N VAL A 46 30.06 -31.50 -2.46
CA VAL A 46 29.38 -30.38 -1.78
C VAL A 46 27.97 -30.25 -2.34
N VAL A 47 26.98 -30.34 -1.48
CA VAL A 47 25.56 -30.22 -1.84
C VAL A 47 24.96 -29.02 -1.12
N TYR A 48 24.23 -28.18 -1.86
CA TYR A 48 23.46 -27.09 -1.28
C TYR A 48 22.38 -27.64 -0.34
N GLU A 49 22.29 -27.08 0.87
CA GLU A 49 21.22 -27.42 1.82
C GLU A 49 20.28 -26.24 2.05
N GLY A 50 20.81 -25.03 2.28
CA GLY A 50 19.99 -23.85 2.52
C GLY A 50 20.79 -22.55 2.49
N PHE A 51 20.11 -21.43 2.23
CA PHE A 51 20.67 -20.09 2.29
C PHE A 51 19.88 -19.26 3.30
N PHE A 52 20.58 -18.56 4.17
CA PHE A 52 20.04 -17.76 5.26
C PHE A 52 20.57 -16.32 5.14
N PRO A 53 19.73 -15.33 4.82
CA PRO A 53 20.15 -13.94 4.58
C PRO A 53 20.55 -13.19 5.86
N ASP A 54 19.95 -13.54 7.00
CA ASP A 54 20.29 -13.01 8.33
C ASP A 54 20.37 -14.17 9.32
N PHE A 55 21.45 -14.94 9.23
CA PHE A 55 21.62 -16.20 9.94
C PHE A 55 21.52 -16.04 11.47
N THR A 56 20.72 -16.90 12.08
CA THR A 56 20.59 -17.07 13.52
C THR A 56 20.31 -18.53 13.87
N PHE A 57 20.37 -18.87 15.16
CA PHE A 57 19.90 -20.15 15.65
C PHE A 57 18.57 -19.94 16.37
N ASN A 58 17.58 -20.76 16.05
CA ASN A 58 16.32 -20.76 16.79
C ASN A 58 16.50 -21.35 18.20
N PRO A 59 15.50 -21.26 19.10
CA PRO A 59 15.58 -21.83 20.44
C PRO A 59 15.87 -23.35 20.49
N GLN A 60 15.60 -24.07 19.39
CA GLN A 60 15.87 -25.50 19.22
C GLN A 60 17.29 -25.78 18.69
N GLY A 61 18.12 -24.75 18.50
CA GLY A 61 19.50 -24.86 18.01
C GLY A 61 19.61 -25.16 16.51
N GLN A 62 18.52 -25.01 15.75
CA GLN A 62 18.53 -25.20 14.30
C GLN A 62 18.81 -23.89 13.55
N PRO A 63 19.47 -23.95 12.37
CA PRO A 63 19.69 -22.78 11.52
C PRO A 63 18.37 -22.11 11.12
N ASP A 64 18.29 -20.81 11.30
CA ASP A 64 17.13 -20.00 10.96
C ASP A 64 17.55 -18.61 10.46
N THR A 65 16.60 -17.81 9.97
CA THR A 65 16.83 -16.43 9.54
C THR A 65 16.01 -15.44 10.38
N ARG A 66 16.66 -14.39 10.89
CA ARG A 66 15.97 -13.35 11.68
C ARG A 66 15.10 -12.44 10.81
N SER A 67 15.56 -12.17 9.59
CA SER A 67 14.88 -11.31 8.62
C SER A 67 15.15 -11.79 7.19
N ALA A 68 14.46 -11.21 6.21
CA ALA A 68 14.73 -11.47 4.79
C ALA A 68 15.83 -10.55 4.20
N ASP A 69 16.36 -9.64 5.02
CA ASP A 69 17.43 -8.72 4.64
C ASP A 69 18.79 -9.38 4.79
N TYR A 70 19.72 -9.03 3.90
CA TYR A 70 21.04 -9.67 3.80
C TYR A 70 22.04 -9.09 4.82
N ASN A 71 21.72 -9.16 6.12
CA ASN A 71 22.55 -8.60 7.19
C ASN A 71 23.70 -9.53 7.60
N ASN A 72 23.43 -10.83 7.67
CA ASN A 72 24.40 -11.85 8.05
C ASN A 72 24.22 -13.10 7.16
N PRO A 73 24.53 -13.00 5.86
CA PRO A 73 24.23 -14.07 4.93
C PRO A 73 25.17 -15.26 5.13
N ALA A 74 24.57 -16.45 5.20
CA ALA A 74 25.27 -17.72 5.33
C ALA A 74 24.61 -18.78 4.45
N VAL A 75 25.43 -19.66 3.88
CA VAL A 75 24.98 -20.87 3.19
C VAL A 75 25.32 -22.09 4.02
N VAL A 76 24.35 -23.00 4.14
CA VAL A 76 24.50 -24.31 4.77
C VAL A 76 24.70 -25.34 3.67
N LEU A 77 25.73 -26.15 3.84
CA LEU A 77 26.19 -27.13 2.88
C LEU A 77 26.24 -28.51 3.54
N SER A 78 25.79 -29.52 2.81
CA SER A 78 26.05 -30.92 3.14
C SER A 78 27.26 -31.39 2.35
N VAL A 79 28.37 -31.61 3.04
CA VAL A 79 29.65 -31.98 2.45
C VAL A 79 29.94 -33.45 2.73
N THR A 80 30.15 -34.23 1.69
CA THR A 80 30.52 -35.66 1.79
C THR A 80 31.98 -35.81 1.40
N SER A 81 32.83 -36.14 2.37
CA SER A 81 34.26 -36.41 2.16
C SER A 81 34.45 -37.65 1.28
N PRO A 82 35.63 -37.83 0.63
CA PRO A 82 35.93 -39.02 -0.18
C PRO A 82 35.79 -40.34 0.61
N ASN A 83 36.02 -40.27 1.92
CA ASN A 83 35.89 -41.38 2.86
C ASN A 83 34.41 -41.71 3.22
N GLY A 84 33.44 -41.01 2.63
CA GLY A 84 32.01 -41.20 2.86
C GLY A 84 31.42 -40.44 4.06
N GLU A 85 32.25 -39.74 4.83
CA GLU A 85 31.81 -38.95 5.99
C GLU A 85 30.99 -37.72 5.56
N LYS A 86 29.79 -37.56 6.13
CA LYS A 86 28.91 -36.41 5.86
C LYS A 86 29.01 -35.38 6.97
N ASN A 87 29.36 -34.15 6.60
CA ASN A 87 29.51 -33.02 7.48
C ASN A 87 28.59 -31.87 7.05
N LYS A 88 27.93 -31.24 8.03
CA LYS A 88 27.19 -29.99 7.83
C LYS A 88 28.13 -28.81 8.05
N ILE A 89 28.22 -27.95 7.04
CA ILE A 89 29.15 -26.83 6.99
C ILE A 89 28.38 -25.53 6.81
N PHE A 90 28.82 -24.49 7.53
CA PHE A 90 28.28 -23.15 7.47
C PHE A 90 29.33 -22.23 6.86
N ALA A 91 29.02 -21.63 5.71
CA ALA A 91 29.89 -20.65 5.07
C ALA A 91 29.25 -19.27 5.16
N PHE A 92 29.86 -18.39 5.95
CA PHE A 92 29.40 -17.02 6.17
C PHE A 92 30.09 -16.06 5.21
N ALA A 93 29.39 -14.98 4.85
CA ALA A 93 30.01 -13.90 4.07
C ALA A 93 30.88 -12.97 4.93
N ALA A 94 30.52 -12.84 6.21
CA ALA A 94 31.32 -12.11 7.18
C ALA A 94 32.64 -12.85 7.49
N ASN A 95 33.70 -12.09 7.74
CA ASN A 95 34.95 -12.66 8.24
C ASN A 95 34.75 -13.09 9.70
N LEU A 96 34.61 -14.39 9.92
CA LEU A 96 34.56 -14.96 11.26
C LEU A 96 35.97 -14.99 11.87
N SER A 97 36.07 -14.59 13.15
CA SER A 97 37.29 -14.77 13.94
C SER A 97 37.53 -16.26 14.22
N ASP A 98 38.79 -16.64 14.39
CA ASP A 98 39.17 -18.04 14.58
C ASP A 98 38.64 -18.66 15.90
N ASN A 99 38.17 -17.81 16.82
CA ASN A 99 37.55 -18.24 18.08
C ASN A 99 36.10 -18.72 17.92
N ILE A 100 35.49 -18.58 16.74
CA ILE A 100 34.09 -18.95 16.50
C ILE A 100 34.03 -20.41 15.99
N PRO A 101 33.41 -21.35 16.74
CA PRO A 101 33.41 -22.78 16.37
C PRO A 101 32.75 -23.08 15.02
N VAL A 102 31.76 -22.27 14.59
CA VAL A 102 31.08 -22.47 13.31
C VAL A 102 31.94 -22.13 12.09
N GLY A 103 33.00 -21.32 12.27
CA GLY A 103 33.96 -20.95 11.23
C GLY A 103 35.22 -21.81 11.20
N ALA A 104 35.32 -22.81 12.09
CA ALA A 104 36.47 -23.71 12.15
C ALA A 104 36.57 -24.57 10.87
N PRO A 105 37.79 -24.92 10.43
CA PRO A 105 37.98 -25.81 9.28
C PRO A 105 37.25 -27.14 9.47
N LYS A 106 36.51 -27.57 8.44
CA LYS A 106 35.82 -28.86 8.38
C LYS A 106 36.07 -29.50 7.03
N ALA A 107 36.16 -30.83 7.01
CA ALA A 107 36.50 -31.59 5.81
C ALA A 107 37.79 -31.07 5.12
N GLY A 108 38.79 -30.61 5.89
CA GLY A 108 40.08 -30.16 5.37
C GLY A 108 40.15 -28.71 4.86
N TYR A 109 39.03 -27.96 4.89
CA TYR A 109 38.98 -26.58 4.41
C TYR A 109 38.32 -25.63 5.41
N LYS A 110 38.76 -24.37 5.41
CA LYS A 110 38.01 -23.23 5.97
C LYS A 110 37.08 -22.70 4.88
N TRP A 111 35.79 -22.60 5.19
CA TRP A 111 34.74 -22.31 4.21
C TRP A 111 34.28 -20.87 4.36
N ARG A 112 34.24 -20.14 3.25
CA ARG A 112 33.79 -18.75 3.21
C ARG A 112 32.84 -18.52 2.04
N LEU A 113 31.76 -17.80 2.28
CA LEU A 113 30.90 -17.32 1.22
C LEU A 113 31.50 -16.02 0.67
N LYS A 114 32.22 -16.08 -0.43
CA LYS A 114 32.92 -14.92 -0.98
C LYS A 114 31.99 -13.93 -1.64
N ASP A 115 31.05 -14.45 -2.44
CA ASP A 115 30.09 -13.64 -3.18
C ASP A 115 28.80 -14.43 -3.44
N PHE A 116 27.69 -13.73 -3.68
CA PHE A 116 26.42 -14.35 -4.03
C PHE A 116 25.48 -13.41 -4.78
N GLU A 117 24.73 -13.97 -5.72
CA GLU A 117 23.70 -13.27 -6.46
C GLU A 117 22.38 -13.25 -5.65
N LYS A 118 21.96 -12.06 -5.23
CA LYS A 118 20.68 -11.84 -4.53
C LYS A 118 19.51 -12.22 -5.43
N SER A 119 18.54 -12.94 -4.89
CA SER A 119 17.28 -13.19 -5.59
C SER A 119 16.50 -11.89 -5.78
N PRO A 120 15.75 -11.74 -6.88
CA PRO A 120 14.96 -10.55 -7.13
C PRO A 120 13.89 -10.36 -6.03
N TYR A 121 13.48 -9.11 -5.85
CA TYR A 121 12.35 -8.77 -4.99
C TYR A 121 11.08 -9.46 -5.49
N ALA A 122 10.24 -9.94 -4.56
CA ALA A 122 8.91 -10.38 -4.90
C ALA A 122 7.96 -9.19 -4.83
N HIS A 123 7.21 -8.95 -5.91
CA HIS A 123 6.12 -8.00 -5.94
C HIS A 123 4.85 -8.71 -5.47
N VAL A 124 4.30 -8.27 -4.34
CA VAL A 124 3.08 -8.84 -3.78
C VAL A 124 1.94 -7.85 -3.98
N LEU A 125 0.88 -8.30 -4.65
CA LEU A 125 -0.37 -7.57 -4.76
C LEU A 125 -1.32 -8.07 -3.68
N SER A 126 -1.57 -7.25 -2.67
CA SER A 126 -2.57 -7.57 -1.64
C SER A 126 -3.94 -7.06 -2.07
N ILE A 127 -4.90 -7.98 -2.20
CA ILE A 127 -6.29 -7.67 -2.50
C ILE A 127 -7.06 -7.67 -1.18
N LYS A 128 -7.38 -6.49 -0.66
CA LYS A 128 -8.25 -6.36 0.50
C LYS A 128 -9.70 -6.49 0.02
N TYR A 129 -10.28 -7.67 0.20
CA TYR A 129 -11.69 -7.93 -0.04
C TYR A 129 -12.52 -7.20 1.03
N ASP A 130 -13.38 -6.29 0.58
CA ASP A 130 -14.36 -5.62 1.45
C ASP A 130 -15.72 -6.31 1.27
N PRO A 131 -16.20 -7.08 2.25
CA PRO A 131 -17.46 -7.82 2.17
C PRO A 131 -18.70 -6.94 2.42
N PHE A 132 -18.57 -5.60 2.50
CA PHE A 132 -19.70 -4.73 2.80
C PHE A 132 -20.70 -4.65 1.64
N ASN A 133 -21.59 -5.64 1.60
CA ASN A 133 -22.67 -5.79 0.62
C ASN A 133 -23.69 -4.64 0.63
N ALA A 134 -23.63 -3.68 1.57
CA ALA A 134 -24.51 -2.53 1.63
C ALA A 134 -23.90 -1.24 1.01
N ALA A 135 -22.71 -1.32 0.40
CA ALA A 135 -22.09 -0.19 -0.30
C ALA A 135 -22.98 0.38 -1.42
N PHE A 136 -23.76 -0.47 -2.09
CA PHE A 136 -24.71 -0.02 -3.11
C PHE A 136 -25.83 0.85 -2.52
N ILE A 137 -26.38 0.48 -1.36
CA ILE A 137 -27.41 1.26 -0.66
C ILE A 137 -26.86 2.63 -0.27
N ALA A 138 -25.65 2.69 0.30
CA ALA A 138 -25.04 3.96 0.68
C ALA A 138 -24.80 4.86 -0.53
N TRP A 139 -24.39 4.30 -1.67
CA TRP A 139 -24.16 5.06 -2.90
C TRP A 139 -25.45 5.60 -3.50
N TYR A 140 -26.50 4.77 -3.60
CA TYR A 140 -27.78 5.20 -4.16
C TYR A 140 -28.52 6.17 -3.23
N ILE A 141 -28.66 5.86 -1.95
CA ILE A 141 -29.35 6.75 -1.01
C ILE A 141 -28.56 8.05 -0.80
N GLY A 142 -27.24 7.98 -0.69
CA GLY A 142 -26.39 9.17 -0.58
C GLY A 142 -26.42 10.03 -1.85
N GLY A 143 -26.30 9.41 -3.03
CA GLY A 143 -26.34 10.11 -4.31
C GLY A 143 -27.70 10.75 -4.61
N PHE A 144 -28.78 9.98 -4.54
CA PHE A 144 -30.13 10.51 -4.74
C PHE A 144 -30.55 11.47 -3.63
N GLY A 145 -30.16 11.22 -2.39
CA GLY A 145 -30.39 12.12 -1.26
C GLY A 145 -29.69 13.46 -1.47
N LEU A 146 -28.43 13.46 -1.95
CA LEU A 146 -27.70 14.68 -2.27
C LEU A 146 -28.40 15.46 -3.40
N ILE A 147 -28.76 14.80 -4.50
CA ILE A 147 -29.46 15.43 -5.62
C ILE A 147 -30.79 16.03 -5.16
N GLY A 148 -31.59 15.26 -4.39
CA GLY A 148 -32.85 15.72 -3.84
C GLY A 148 -32.69 16.91 -2.89
N ALA A 149 -31.68 16.89 -2.02
CA ALA A 149 -31.37 17.99 -1.13
C ALA A 149 -30.98 19.26 -1.89
N LEU A 150 -30.18 19.14 -2.96
CA LEU A 150 -29.85 20.27 -3.83
C LEU A 150 -31.12 20.84 -4.49
N CYS A 151 -31.95 19.98 -5.09
CA CYS A 151 -33.21 20.42 -5.68
C CYS A 151 -34.09 21.15 -4.66
N PHE A 152 -34.27 20.58 -3.46
CA PHE A 152 -35.04 21.20 -2.39
C PHE A 152 -34.51 22.60 -2.04
N VAL A 153 -33.19 22.73 -1.86
CA VAL A 153 -32.51 23.96 -1.45
C VAL A 153 -32.51 25.05 -2.54
N PHE A 154 -32.53 24.68 -3.82
CA PHE A 154 -32.55 25.64 -4.93
C PHE A 154 -33.97 26.07 -5.33
N PHE A 155 -34.95 25.16 -5.27
CA PHE A 155 -36.30 25.43 -5.78
C PHE A 155 -37.28 25.91 -4.69
N LEU A 156 -37.02 25.63 -3.42
CA LEU A 156 -37.82 26.18 -2.31
C LEU A 156 -37.13 27.40 -1.71
N SER A 157 -37.38 28.56 -2.31
CA SER A 157 -36.99 29.85 -1.76
C SER A 157 -38.12 30.45 -0.93
N HIS A 158 -37.82 30.89 0.28
CA HIS A 158 -38.76 31.69 1.07
C HIS A 158 -38.95 33.06 0.42
N LYS A 159 -40.21 33.44 0.22
CA LYS A 159 -40.65 34.71 -0.34
C LYS A 159 -41.54 35.41 0.66
N ARG A 160 -41.29 36.69 0.91
CA ARG A 160 -42.10 37.55 1.78
C ARG A 160 -42.53 38.76 0.98
N ILE A 161 -43.80 39.10 1.10
CA ILE A 161 -44.39 40.28 0.48
C ILE A 161 -45.11 41.04 1.59
N TRP A 162 -44.90 42.34 1.63
CA TRP A 162 -45.57 43.28 2.52
C TRP A 162 -46.34 44.29 1.68
N ALA A 163 -47.51 44.66 2.16
CA ALA A 163 -48.34 45.71 1.57
C ALA A 163 -48.69 46.69 2.70
N MET A 164 -48.38 47.96 2.49
CA MET A 164 -48.81 49.06 3.34
C MET A 164 -49.86 49.86 2.58
N ILE A 165 -51.00 50.10 3.22
CA ILE A 165 -52.12 50.83 2.61
C ILE A 165 -52.35 52.06 3.48
N ASP A 166 -52.09 53.24 2.92
CA ASP A 166 -52.31 54.52 3.57
C ASP A 166 -53.47 55.26 2.88
N SER A 167 -54.43 55.76 3.65
CA SER A 167 -55.53 56.57 3.11
C SER A 167 -55.11 58.04 3.06
N GLN A 168 -54.89 58.59 1.87
CA GLN A 168 -54.55 60.01 1.72
C GLN A 168 -55.80 60.92 1.80
N ASN A 169 -56.98 60.47 1.36
CA ASN A 169 -58.25 61.23 1.41
C ASN A 169 -59.47 60.28 1.53
N GLU A 170 -60.69 60.81 1.78
CA GLU A 170 -61.92 60.00 2.05
C GLU A 170 -62.27 58.95 0.98
N ASN A 171 -61.75 59.08 -0.25
CA ASN A 171 -61.96 58.12 -1.35
C ASN A 171 -60.67 57.70 -2.07
N ASP A 172 -59.48 57.93 -1.50
CA ASP A 172 -58.21 57.58 -2.15
C ASP A 172 -57.22 56.84 -1.24
N PHE A 173 -56.67 55.74 -1.76
CA PHE A 173 -55.76 54.85 -1.05
C PHE A 173 -54.45 54.72 -1.82
N GLU A 174 -53.34 54.97 -1.13
CA GLU A 174 -52.00 54.69 -1.62
C GLU A 174 -51.57 53.31 -1.13
N VAL A 175 -51.16 52.43 -2.04
CA VAL A 175 -50.70 51.08 -1.70
C VAL A 175 -49.22 50.97 -2.03
N VAL A 176 -48.39 50.83 -1.01
CA VAL A 176 -46.95 50.59 -1.14
C VAL A 176 -46.67 49.09 -0.98
N LEU A 177 -46.14 48.47 -2.02
CA LEU A 177 -45.78 47.06 -2.02
C LEU A 177 -44.26 46.89 -1.90
N GLY A 178 -43.84 46.04 -0.96
CA GLY A 178 -42.44 45.66 -0.76
C GLY A 178 -42.28 44.14 -0.76
N GLY A 179 -41.22 43.64 -1.37
CA GLY A 179 -40.96 42.21 -1.47
C GLY A 179 -39.52 41.86 -1.09
N ASN A 180 -39.31 40.67 -0.52
CA ASN A 180 -37.98 40.11 -0.31
C ASN A 180 -37.99 38.60 -0.53
N THR A 181 -36.97 38.08 -1.20
CA THR A 181 -36.72 36.65 -1.33
C THR A 181 -35.29 36.31 -0.93
N ASN A 182 -35.12 35.17 -0.26
CA ASN A 182 -33.79 34.70 0.16
C ASN A 182 -32.92 34.31 -1.05
N ARG A 183 -33.54 33.78 -2.12
CA ARG A 183 -32.86 33.28 -3.33
C ARG A 183 -33.71 33.47 -4.57
N ASN A 184 -33.07 33.49 -5.74
CA ASN A 184 -33.70 33.68 -7.06
C ASN A 184 -34.49 35.01 -7.14
N GLU A 185 -33.78 36.12 -6.94
CA GLU A 185 -34.32 37.48 -6.94
C GLU A 185 -34.97 37.84 -8.28
N GLN A 186 -34.29 37.55 -9.40
CA GLN A 186 -34.80 37.80 -10.76
C GLN A 186 -36.16 37.12 -11.00
N GLY A 187 -36.27 35.82 -10.67
CA GLY A 187 -37.54 35.11 -10.82
C GLY A 187 -38.63 35.51 -9.81
N PHE A 188 -38.27 36.23 -8.75
CA PHE A 188 -39.24 36.87 -7.85
C PHE A 188 -39.68 38.22 -8.38
N GLU A 189 -38.76 39.04 -8.88
CA GLU A 189 -39.02 40.35 -9.49
C GLU A 189 -40.01 40.24 -10.64
N ASP A 190 -39.81 39.31 -11.58
CA ASP A 190 -40.75 39.08 -12.70
C ASP A 190 -42.17 38.79 -12.22
N LYS A 191 -42.30 37.98 -11.17
CA LYS A 191 -43.61 37.61 -10.59
C LYS A 191 -44.20 38.75 -9.79
N PHE A 192 -43.37 39.51 -9.08
CA PHE A 192 -43.77 40.64 -8.27
C PHE A 192 -44.29 41.78 -9.16
N ASN A 193 -43.56 42.14 -10.22
CA ASN A 193 -43.98 43.15 -11.20
C ASN A 193 -45.29 42.77 -11.87
N LYS A 194 -45.52 41.47 -12.15
CA LYS A 194 -46.80 41.00 -12.68
C LYS A 194 -47.95 41.17 -11.68
N ILE A 195 -47.68 41.03 -10.38
CA ILE A 195 -48.68 41.28 -9.33
C ILE A 195 -48.99 42.77 -9.24
N VAL A 196 -47.96 43.62 -9.26
CA VAL A 196 -48.11 45.09 -9.24
C VAL A 196 -48.93 45.57 -10.44
N GLY A 197 -48.57 45.16 -11.65
CA GLY A 197 -49.30 45.56 -12.86
C GLY A 197 -50.77 45.13 -12.85
N ASN A 198 -51.08 43.91 -12.39
CA ASN A 198 -52.48 43.47 -12.26
C ASN A 198 -53.28 44.28 -11.23
N LEU A 199 -52.62 44.82 -10.19
CA LEU A 199 -53.27 45.65 -9.18
C LEU A 199 -53.49 47.08 -9.69
N GLU A 200 -52.55 47.63 -10.45
CA GLU A 200 -52.70 48.91 -11.16
C GLU A 200 -53.85 48.85 -12.17
N ASP A 201 -53.85 47.84 -13.06
CA ASP A 201 -54.90 47.65 -14.07
C ASP A 201 -56.30 47.55 -13.44
N LYS A 202 -56.42 46.88 -12.29
CA LYS A 202 -57.69 46.73 -11.59
C LYS A 202 -58.11 48.02 -10.88
N SER A 203 -57.17 48.76 -10.32
CA SER A 203 -57.41 50.07 -9.71
C SER A 203 -57.93 51.08 -10.75
N ASP A 204 -57.34 51.10 -11.94
CA ASP A 204 -57.75 51.99 -13.03
C ASP A 204 -59.12 51.60 -13.59
N ALA A 205 -59.43 50.30 -13.66
CA ALA A 205 -60.75 49.82 -14.06
C ALA A 205 -61.86 50.15 -13.05
N ASP A 206 -61.57 50.14 -11.75
CA ASP A 206 -62.53 50.51 -10.70
C ASP A 206 -62.71 52.05 -10.56
N ARG A 207 -61.81 52.84 -11.16
CA ARG A 207 -61.86 54.32 -11.18
C ARG A 207 -62.52 54.92 -12.44
N ALA A 208 -62.73 54.13 -13.50
CA ALA A 208 -63.36 54.53 -14.76
C ALA A 208 -64.90 54.38 -14.73
#